data_AF-A0A7T7HIE2-F1
#
_entry.id   AF-A0A7T7HIE2-F1
#
_cell.length_a   1.000
_cell.length_b   1.000
_cell.length_c   1.000
_cell.angle_alpha   90.00
_cell.angle_beta   90.00
_cell.angle_gamma   90.00
#
_symmetry.space_group_name_H-M   'P 1'
#
loop_
_entity.id
_entity.type
_entity.pdbx_description
1 polymer ?
#
loop_
_entity_poly.entity_id
_entity_poly.type
_entity_poly.pdbx_seq_one_letter_code
_entity_poly.pdbx_strand_id
1 'polypeptide(L)'
;MSKAEATIFIFAIVLLIGVGWLTIFLYIKSRLSAVRHSRIKTEGEVANIPLVAAFSGWRGVPWICWSSSDLKPTLILHADHIECRVIRRRRKPYDVVSRVDYRQTVGTANIVLEFSDSLSSFVGNTANRDTARDAIKRLAEKGCPLSARASGLLDR
;
A
#
# COMPACT_ATOMS: atom_id res chain seq x y z
N MET A 1 49.05 12.05 3.71
CA MET A 1 48.06 11.45 4.64
C MET A 1 48.73 10.26 5.33
N SER A 2 48.83 10.29 6.66
CA SER A 2 49.39 9.22 7.48
C SER A 2 48.48 7.99 7.47
N LYS A 3 49.05 6.79 7.69
CA LYS A 3 48.28 5.54 7.86
C LYS A 3 47.21 5.69 8.97
N ALA A 4 47.49 6.45 10.01
CA ALA A 4 46.54 6.71 11.10
C ALA A 4 45.34 7.55 10.62
N GLU A 5 45.59 8.59 9.82
CA GLU A 5 44.54 9.46 9.25
C GLU A 5 43.64 8.67 8.29
N ALA A 6 44.24 7.80 7.47
CA ALA A 6 43.49 6.92 6.56
C ALA A 6 42.57 5.95 7.32
N THR A 7 43.05 5.34 8.41
CA THR A 7 42.27 4.43 9.24
C THR A 7 41.09 5.13 9.92
N ILE A 8 41.31 6.34 10.47
CA ILE A 8 40.24 7.13 11.09
C ILE A 8 39.18 7.51 10.06
N PHE A 9 39.60 7.92 8.87
CA PHE A 9 38.67 8.29 7.80
C PHE A 9 37.82 7.11 7.33
N ILE A 10 38.41 5.93 7.14
CA ILE A 10 37.68 4.70 6.78
C ILE A 10 36.68 4.32 7.89
N PHE A 11 37.10 4.37 9.15
CA PHE A 11 36.23 4.06 10.28
C PHE A 11 35.03 5.01 10.36
N ALA A 12 35.26 6.31 10.14
CA ALA A 12 34.19 7.32 10.10
C ALA A 12 33.18 7.04 8.97
N ILE A 13 33.64 6.66 7.78
CA ILE A 13 32.76 6.30 6.66
C ILE A 13 31.91 5.07 7.00
N VAL A 14 32.53 4.01 7.52
CA VAL A 14 31.82 2.78 7.90
C VAL A 14 30.78 3.06 8.98
N LEU A 15 31.13 3.89 9.97
CA LEU A 15 30.20 4.31 11.02
C LEU A 15 29.03 5.12 10.45
N LEU A 16 29.28 6.08 9.57
CA LEU A 16 28.23 6.89 8.94
C LEU A 16 27.29 6.03 8.09
N ILE A 17 27.82 5.08 7.33
CA ILE A 17 27.02 4.12 6.56
C ILE A 17 26.19 3.26 7.51
N GLY A 18 26.79 2.74 8.58
CA GLY A 18 26.11 1.90 9.57
C GLY A 18 24.98 2.62 10.29
N VAL A 19 25.22 3.84 10.79
CA VAL A 19 24.20 4.69 11.42
C VAL A 19 23.12 5.09 10.42
N GLY A 20 23.50 5.40 9.17
CA GLY A 20 22.56 5.68 8.09
C GLY A 20 21.61 4.50 7.82
N TRP A 21 22.14 3.28 7.70
CA TRP A 21 21.33 2.08 7.53
C TRP A 21 20.43 1.80 8.74
N LEU A 22 20.96 1.94 9.95
CA LEU A 22 20.18 1.73 11.17
C LEU A 22 19.01 2.71 11.28
N THR A 23 19.24 3.99 10.98
CA THR A 23 18.18 5.01 11.03
C THR A 23 17.10 4.77 9.99
N ILE A 24 17.48 4.40 8.75
CA ILE A 24 16.53 3.99 7.70
C ILE A 24 15.72 2.77 8.15
N PHE A 25 16.38 1.75 8.69
CA PHE A 25 15.71 0.54 9.17
C PHE A 25 14.70 0.82 10.29
N LEU A 26 15.10 1.61 11.29
CA LEU A 26 14.23 2.01 12.39
C LEU A 26 13.05 2.86 11.90
N TYR A 27 13.28 3.76 10.96
CA TYR A 27 12.23 4.55 10.32
C TYR A 27 11.20 3.66 9.61
N ILE A 28 11.66 2.72 8.77
CA ILE A 28 10.79 1.76 8.08
C ILE A 28 9.97 0.93 9.09
N LYS A 29 10.62 0.41 10.13
CA LYS A 29 9.95 -0.39 11.18
C LYS A 29 8.90 0.43 11.93
N SER A 30 9.23 1.66 12.31
CA SER A 30 8.31 2.58 12.98
C SER A 30 7.10 2.88 12.10
N ARG A 31 7.34 3.20 10.81
CA ARG A 31 6.29 3.52 9.85
C ARG A 31 5.38 2.31 9.58
N LEU A 32 5.94 1.11 9.46
CA LEU A 32 5.19 -0.14 9.35
C LEU A 32 4.27 -0.35 10.55
N SER A 33 4.82 -0.19 11.77
CA SER A 33 4.06 -0.33 13.02
C SER A 33 2.92 0.67 13.09
N ALA A 34 3.20 1.94 12.80
CA ALA A 34 2.22 3.02 12.81
C ALA A 34 1.04 2.74 11.86
N VAL A 35 1.32 2.30 10.63
CA VAL A 35 0.25 1.97 9.67
C VAL A 35 -0.53 0.73 10.10
N ARG A 36 0.13 -0.32 10.61
CA ARG A 36 -0.52 -1.56 11.06
C ARG A 36 -1.55 -1.32 12.17
N HIS A 37 -1.30 -0.33 13.03
CA HIS A 37 -2.21 0.08 14.11
C HIS A 37 -3.14 1.23 13.71
N SER A 38 -2.96 1.80 12.51
CA SER A 38 -3.83 2.86 12.01
C SER A 38 -5.18 2.28 11.60
N ARG A 39 -6.24 3.01 11.95
CA ARG A 39 -7.60 2.73 11.49
C ARG A 39 -7.91 3.57 10.25
N ILE A 40 -8.94 3.15 9.50
CA ILE A 40 -9.51 3.97 8.43
C ILE A 40 -9.97 5.31 9.04
N LYS A 41 -9.44 6.42 8.52
CA LYS A 41 -9.87 7.76 8.92
C LYS A 41 -11.04 8.17 8.04
N THR A 42 -12.16 8.54 8.64
CA THR A 42 -13.36 8.96 7.91
C THR A 42 -13.64 10.43 8.23
N GLU A 43 -13.80 11.24 7.19
CA GLU A 43 -14.17 12.66 7.26
C GLU A 43 -15.37 12.87 6.33
N GLY A 44 -16.57 12.90 6.90
CA GLY A 44 -17.82 12.87 6.13
C GLY A 44 -17.93 11.59 5.29
N GLU A 45 -18.11 11.73 3.99
CA GLU A 45 -18.16 10.59 3.04
C GLU A 45 -16.77 10.14 2.54
N VAL A 46 -15.70 10.80 2.99
CA VAL A 46 -14.33 10.47 2.56
C VAL A 46 -13.70 9.50 3.55
N ALA A 47 -13.25 8.35 3.06
CA ALA A 47 -12.52 7.35 3.85
C ALA A 47 -11.08 7.18 3.36
N ASN A 48 -10.11 7.52 4.19
CA ASN A 48 -8.68 7.34 3.93
C ASN A 48 -8.21 5.99 4.47
N ILE A 49 -7.82 5.11 3.56
CA ILE A 49 -7.36 3.76 3.87
C ILE A 49 -5.84 3.81 4.11
N PRO A 50 -5.36 3.51 5.33
CA PRO A 50 -3.94 3.58 5.63
C PRO A 50 -3.20 2.45 4.90
N LEU A 51 -2.18 2.84 4.11
CA LEU A 51 -1.37 1.92 3.33
C LEU A 51 0.10 1.99 3.73
N VAL A 52 0.74 0.82 3.78
CA VAL A 52 2.18 0.69 3.88
C VAL A 52 2.82 0.87 2.50
N ALA A 53 2.22 0.26 1.50
CA ALA A 53 2.79 0.26 0.16
C ALA A 53 1.66 0.27 -0.85
N ALA A 54 1.95 0.78 -2.03
CA ALA A 54 1.09 0.63 -3.18
C ALA A 54 1.89 0.14 -4.38
N PHE A 55 1.26 -0.64 -5.26
CA PHE A 55 1.87 -1.19 -6.46
C PHE A 55 0.96 -1.02 -7.67
N SER A 56 1.56 -0.91 -8.85
CA SER A 56 0.82 -1.07 -10.11
C SER A 56 1.18 -2.43 -10.70
N GLY A 57 0.18 -3.30 -10.82
CA GLY A 57 0.35 -4.64 -11.39
C GLY A 57 -0.46 -4.82 -12.67
N TRP A 58 -0.24 -5.94 -13.36
CA TRP A 58 -1.03 -6.30 -14.54
C TRP A 58 -2.42 -6.79 -14.12
N ARG A 59 -3.46 -6.26 -14.76
CA ARG A 59 -4.84 -6.75 -14.58
C ARG A 59 -4.88 -8.26 -14.87
N GLY A 60 -5.47 -9.04 -13.97
CA GLY A 60 -5.50 -10.50 -14.06
C GLY A 60 -4.24 -11.21 -13.53
N VAL A 61 -3.11 -10.50 -13.36
CA VAL A 61 -1.82 -11.08 -12.94
C VAL A 61 -1.24 -10.27 -11.75
N PRO A 62 -1.89 -10.31 -10.57
CA PRO A 62 -1.59 -9.39 -9.47
C PRO A 62 -0.24 -9.62 -8.78
N TRP A 63 0.49 -10.71 -9.09
CA TRP A 63 1.83 -10.96 -8.55
C TRP A 63 2.95 -10.29 -9.37
N ILE A 64 2.65 -9.81 -10.58
CA ILE A 64 3.62 -9.07 -11.40
C ILE A 64 3.30 -7.59 -11.29
N CYS A 65 4.12 -6.87 -10.54
CA CYS A 65 4.07 -5.43 -10.39
C CYS A 65 5.21 -4.76 -11.17
N TRP A 66 4.91 -3.68 -11.88
CA TRP A 66 5.93 -2.91 -12.62
C TRP A 66 6.30 -1.59 -11.92
N SER A 67 5.59 -1.23 -10.85
CA SER A 67 5.96 -0.08 -10.01
C SER A 67 5.47 -0.28 -8.59
N SER A 68 6.16 0.36 -7.65
CA SER A 68 5.81 0.41 -6.24
C SER A 68 5.97 1.83 -5.68
N SER A 69 5.33 2.11 -4.56
CA SER A 69 5.50 3.34 -3.80
C SER A 69 5.24 3.12 -2.33
N ASP A 70 6.27 3.42 -1.55
CA ASP A 70 6.30 3.34 -0.09
C ASP A 70 6.31 4.73 0.55
N LEU A 71 6.60 5.77 -0.25
CA LEU A 71 6.74 7.15 0.21
C LEU A 71 5.38 7.81 0.47
N LYS A 72 4.46 7.68 -0.49
CA LYS A 72 3.13 8.28 -0.40
C LYS A 72 2.07 7.42 -1.09
N PRO A 73 1.96 6.13 -0.72
CA PRO A 73 0.86 5.28 -1.21
C PRO A 73 -0.46 5.92 -0.80
N THR A 74 -1.47 5.83 -1.66
CA THR A 74 -2.77 6.46 -1.36
C THR A 74 -3.89 5.60 -1.89
N LEU A 75 -4.87 5.37 -1.03
CA LEU A 75 -6.20 4.87 -1.38
C LEU A 75 -7.19 5.65 -0.53
N ILE A 76 -7.98 6.50 -1.19
CA ILE A 76 -9.02 7.30 -0.56
C ILE A 76 -10.32 7.00 -1.31
N LEU A 77 -11.35 6.64 -0.56
CA LEU A 77 -12.70 6.41 -1.08
C LEU A 77 -13.50 7.69 -0.86
N HIS A 78 -13.89 8.36 -1.93
CA HIS A 78 -14.77 9.53 -1.90
C HIS A 78 -16.23 9.08 -2.11
N ALA A 79 -17.15 10.04 -2.09
CA ALA A 79 -18.57 9.79 -2.35
C ALA A 79 -18.81 9.06 -3.69
N ASP A 80 -18.15 9.54 -4.74
CA ASP A 80 -18.39 9.23 -6.15
C ASP A 80 -17.23 8.51 -6.85
N HIS A 81 -16.02 8.57 -6.28
CA HIS A 81 -14.82 8.01 -6.90
C HIS A 81 -13.78 7.49 -5.91
N ILE A 82 -12.81 6.75 -6.44
CA ILE A 82 -11.61 6.29 -5.77
C ILE A 82 -10.44 7.19 -6.18
N GLU A 83 -9.71 7.73 -5.21
CA GLU A 83 -8.38 8.31 -5.44
C GLU A 83 -7.31 7.28 -5.06
N CYS A 84 -6.46 6.89 -6.02
CA CYS A 84 -5.35 5.98 -5.77
C CYS A 84 -4.02 6.52 -6.30
N ARG A 85 -2.91 6.24 -5.62
CA ARG A 85 -1.56 6.65 -6.06
C ARG A 85 -0.53 5.57 -5.76
N VAL A 86 0.23 5.24 -6.81
CA VAL A 86 1.51 4.55 -6.73
C VAL A 86 2.60 5.57 -7.04
N ILE A 87 2.82 5.88 -8.33
CA ILE A 87 3.68 6.98 -8.78
C ILE A 87 2.83 8.23 -8.99
N ARG A 88 1.90 8.19 -9.95
CA ARG A 88 0.95 9.27 -10.24
C ARG A 88 -0.38 9.01 -9.54
N ARG A 89 -1.02 10.10 -9.10
CA ARG A 89 -2.39 10.08 -8.59
C ARG A 89 -3.37 9.81 -9.74
N ARG A 90 -4.30 8.88 -9.53
CA ARG A 90 -5.41 8.56 -10.41
C ARG A 90 -6.71 8.75 -9.64
N ARG A 91 -7.75 9.20 -10.33
CA ARG A 91 -9.13 9.23 -9.84
C ARG A 91 -9.95 8.34 -10.76
N LYS A 92 -10.70 7.41 -10.19
CA LYS A 92 -11.47 6.40 -10.93
C LYS A 92 -12.87 6.33 -10.34
N PRO A 93 -13.93 6.52 -11.12
CA PRO A 93 -15.28 6.28 -10.63
C PRO A 93 -15.45 4.81 -10.22
N TYR A 94 -16.45 4.51 -9.39
CA TYR A 94 -16.63 3.15 -8.86
C TYR A 94 -17.08 2.15 -9.95
N ASP A 95 -17.78 2.62 -10.98
CA ASP A 95 -18.29 1.82 -12.11
C ASP A 95 -17.20 1.21 -13.00
N VAL A 96 -16.03 1.86 -13.10
CA VAL A 96 -14.89 1.31 -13.85
C VAL A 96 -14.12 0.27 -13.06
N VAL A 97 -14.44 0.03 -11.78
CA VAL A 97 -13.86 -1.08 -11.01
C VAL A 97 -14.46 -2.38 -11.50
N SER A 98 -13.69 -3.13 -12.28
CA SER A 98 -14.10 -4.44 -12.80
C SER A 98 -14.05 -5.55 -11.75
N ARG A 99 -13.17 -5.42 -10.75
CA ARG A 99 -13.02 -6.41 -9.68
C ARG A 99 -12.22 -5.85 -8.50
N VAL A 100 -12.69 -6.15 -7.29
CA VAL A 100 -11.96 -6.01 -6.03
C VAL A 100 -11.53 -7.39 -5.54
N ASP A 101 -10.23 -7.58 -5.36
CA ASP A 101 -9.66 -8.83 -4.86
C ASP A 101 -8.89 -8.60 -3.56
N TYR A 102 -8.79 -9.67 -2.77
CA TYR A 102 -8.01 -9.70 -1.53
C TYR A 102 -6.90 -10.72 -1.67
N ARG A 103 -5.68 -10.30 -1.34
CA ARG A 103 -4.50 -11.17 -1.34
C ARG A 103 -3.78 -11.03 -0.01
N GLN A 104 -3.60 -12.15 0.68
CA GLN A 104 -2.80 -12.23 1.89
C GLN A 104 -1.58 -13.12 1.61
N THR A 105 -0.40 -12.63 1.96
CA THR A 105 0.82 -13.42 2.07
C THR A 105 1.44 -13.15 3.44
N VAL A 106 2.54 -13.85 3.77
CA VAL A 106 3.26 -13.60 5.02
C VAL A 106 3.66 -12.13 5.10
N GLY A 107 3.10 -11.42 6.09
CA GLY A 107 3.40 -10.00 6.33
C GLY A 107 2.65 -8.99 5.45
N THR A 108 1.74 -9.40 4.55
CA THR A 108 0.98 -8.46 3.73
C THR A 108 -0.51 -8.75 3.71
N ALA A 109 -1.32 -7.69 3.71
CA ALA A 109 -2.76 -7.74 3.52
C ALA A 109 -3.10 -6.75 2.42
N ASN A 110 -3.33 -7.25 1.21
CA ASN A 110 -3.44 -6.41 0.02
C ASN A 110 -4.86 -6.35 -0.49
N ILE A 111 -5.31 -5.13 -0.79
CA ILE A 111 -6.50 -4.85 -1.58
C ILE A 111 -6.04 -4.67 -3.02
N VAL A 112 -6.65 -5.39 -3.96
CA VAL A 112 -6.37 -5.29 -5.38
C VAL A 112 -7.60 -4.71 -6.08
N LEU A 113 -7.41 -3.62 -6.84
CA LEU A 113 -8.42 -3.00 -7.68
C LEU A 113 -8.04 -3.21 -9.14
N GLU A 114 -8.89 -3.89 -9.89
CA GLU A 114 -8.78 -3.99 -11.35
C GLU A 114 -9.78 -3.06 -12.02
N PHE A 115 -9.31 -2.31 -13.01
CA PHE A 115 -10.14 -1.35 -13.74
C PHE A 115 -10.47 -1.88 -15.14
N SER A 116 -11.71 -1.69 -15.59
CA SER A 116 -12.15 -2.09 -16.93
C SER A 116 -11.46 -1.26 -18.02
N ASP A 117 -11.17 0.00 -17.72
CA ASP A 117 -10.54 1.00 -18.59
C ASP A 117 -9.00 0.99 -18.57
N SER A 118 -8.38 -0.01 -17.93
CA SER A 118 -6.92 -0.09 -17.80
C SER A 118 -6.41 -1.53 -17.79
N LEU A 119 -5.25 -1.73 -18.41
CA LEU A 119 -4.45 -2.96 -18.22
C LEU A 119 -3.72 -2.97 -16.88
N SER A 120 -3.73 -1.85 -16.16
CA SER A 120 -3.12 -1.69 -14.85
C SER A 120 -4.13 -1.88 -13.72
N SER A 121 -3.74 -2.70 -12.75
CA SER A 121 -4.36 -2.79 -11.44
C SER A 121 -3.69 -1.83 -10.44
N PHE A 122 -4.39 -1.56 -9.35
CA PHE A 122 -3.83 -0.96 -8.15
C PHE A 122 -3.79 -2.01 -7.04
N VAL A 123 -2.67 -2.12 -6.34
CA VAL A 123 -2.54 -2.98 -5.16
C VAL A 123 -2.15 -2.12 -3.97
N GLY A 124 -2.95 -2.09 -2.91
CA GLY A 124 -2.66 -1.37 -1.67
C GLY A 124 -2.44 -2.34 -0.52
N ASN A 125 -1.27 -2.30 0.11
CA ASN A 125 -0.95 -3.10 1.29
C ASN A 125 -1.36 -2.36 2.56
N THR A 126 -2.34 -2.85 3.30
CA THR A 126 -2.79 -2.28 4.58
C THR A 126 -1.98 -2.76 5.78
N ALA A 127 -1.18 -3.82 5.62
CA ALA A 127 -0.49 -4.56 6.69
C ALA A 127 -1.39 -5.06 7.84
N ASN A 128 -2.70 -4.88 7.72
CA ASN A 128 -3.71 -5.24 8.71
C ASN A 128 -4.94 -5.81 7.99
N ARG A 129 -5.29 -7.04 8.35
CA ARG A 129 -6.40 -7.77 7.74
C ARG A 129 -7.76 -7.12 8.00
N ASP A 130 -7.99 -6.61 9.21
CA ASP A 130 -9.25 -5.94 9.55
C ASP A 130 -9.40 -4.63 8.75
N THR A 131 -8.32 -3.85 8.63
CA THR A 131 -8.32 -2.65 7.78
C THR A 131 -8.62 -3.00 6.31
N ALA A 132 -8.06 -4.10 5.79
CA ALA A 132 -8.36 -4.55 4.44
C ALA A 132 -9.83 -4.98 4.29
N ARG A 133 -10.36 -5.72 5.26
CA ARG A 133 -11.77 -6.14 5.30
C ARG A 133 -12.71 -4.93 5.29
N ASP A 134 -12.47 -3.95 6.16
CA ASP A 134 -13.29 -2.76 6.27
C ASP A 134 -13.25 -1.91 4.97
N ALA A 135 -12.07 -1.80 4.34
CA ALA A 135 -11.93 -1.11 3.07
C ALA A 135 -12.67 -1.85 1.94
N ILE A 136 -12.59 -3.18 1.88
CA ILE A 136 -13.31 -4.00 0.90
C ILE A 136 -14.82 -3.91 1.11
N LYS A 137 -15.28 -3.92 2.36
CA LYS A 137 -16.70 -3.73 2.69
C LYS A 137 -17.22 -2.39 2.13
N ARG A 138 -16.48 -1.30 2.35
CA ARG A 138 -16.82 0.03 1.82
C ARG A 138 -16.83 0.08 0.30
N LEU A 139 -15.89 -0.60 -0.36
CA LEU A 139 -15.89 -0.72 -1.82
C LEU A 139 -17.12 -1.51 -2.32
N ALA A 140 -17.53 -2.55 -1.62
CA ALA A 140 -18.75 -3.32 -1.93
C ALA A 140 -20.01 -2.47 -1.76
N GLU A 141 -20.10 -1.67 -0.68
CA GLU A 141 -21.19 -0.70 -0.44
C GLU A 141 -21.27 0.36 -1.55
N LYS A 142 -20.16 0.64 -2.25
CA LYS A 142 -20.10 1.53 -3.43
C LYS A 142 -20.38 0.80 -4.75
N GLY A 143 -20.80 -0.46 -4.70
CA GLY A 143 -21.19 -1.25 -5.87
C GLY A 143 -20.02 -1.92 -6.61
N CYS A 144 -18.80 -1.91 -6.06
CA CYS A 144 -17.67 -2.57 -6.71
C CYS A 144 -17.82 -4.11 -6.68
N PRO A 145 -17.66 -4.82 -7.81
CA PRO A 145 -17.72 -6.28 -7.84
C PRO A 145 -16.60 -6.92 -7.03
N LEU A 146 -16.93 -7.89 -6.18
CA LEU A 146 -15.96 -8.62 -5.37
C LEU A 146 -15.55 -9.93 -6.04
N SER A 147 -14.27 -10.28 -5.93
CA SER A 147 -13.81 -11.65 -6.15
C SER A 147 -14.22 -12.59 -5.01
N ALA A 148 -14.21 -13.90 -5.24
CA ALA A 148 -14.53 -14.90 -4.21
C ALA A 148 -13.66 -14.78 -2.94
N ARG A 149 -12.37 -14.41 -3.06
CA ARG A 149 -11.50 -14.18 -1.89
C ARG A 149 -11.88 -12.94 -1.10
N ALA A 150 -12.26 -11.87 -1.80
CA ALA A 150 -12.69 -10.63 -1.17
C ALA A 150 -14.03 -10.84 -0.45
N SER A 151 -14.99 -11.51 -1.10
CA SER A 151 -16.26 -11.90 -0.45
C SER A 151 -16.02 -12.78 0.77
N GLY A 152 -15.21 -13.83 0.64
CA GLY A 152 -14.88 -14.72 1.76
C GLY A 152 -14.08 -14.07 2.90
N LEU A 153 -13.55 -12.85 2.70
CA LEU A 153 -12.98 -12.06 3.79
C LEU A 153 -14.07 -11.33 4.59
N LEU A 154 -15.20 -10.97 3.97
CA LEU A 154 -16.32 -10.29 4.63
C LEU A 154 -17.15 -11.26 5.48
N ASP A 155 -17.23 -12.53 5.07
CA ASP A 155 -18.00 -13.58 5.74
C ASP A 155 -17.32 -14.14 7.02
N ARG A 156 -16.18 -13.57 7.44
CA ARG A 156 -15.32 -14.07 8.54
C ARG A 156 -14.93 -12.95 9.50
#